data_AF-A0A967D3W7-F1
#
_entry.id   AF-A0A967D3W7-F1
#
_cell.length_a   1.000
_cell.length_b   1.000
_cell.length_c   1.000
_cell.angle_alpha   90.00
_cell.angle_beta   90.00
_cell.angle_gamma   90.00
#
_symmetry.space_group_name_H-M   'P 1'
#
loop_
_entity.id
_entity.type
_entity.pdbx_description
1 polymer ?
#
loop_
_entity_poly.entity_id
_entity_poly.type
_entity_poly.pdbx_seq_one_letter_code
_entity_poly.pdbx_strand_id
1 'polypeptide(L)'
;MTDTTTNTGRRTGLDRTDMVATALALVESEGPGALTMRRLAAELDVTTNTVYWHVGSRDALITEIIRTSATRLADRAITGTTPRERVTAAARHIWDSALENRAITSLAHQTGTTPLLEHHLELALVHEIEAAGL
;
A
#
# COMPACT_ATOMS: atom_id res chain seq x y z
N MET A 1 46.80 3.39 13.67
CA MET A 1 47.07 2.31 12.69
C MET A 1 46.56 1.03 13.32
N THR A 2 45.33 0.54 13.14
CA THR A 2 44.18 0.77 12.23
C THR A 2 42.98 0.20 13.01
N ASP A 3 41.96 1.00 13.35
CA ASP A 3 40.64 1.02 12.71
C ASP A 3 40.01 -0.35 12.39
N THR A 4 38.90 -0.70 13.05
CA THR A 4 37.54 -0.65 12.45
C THR A 4 36.52 -1.38 13.34
N THR A 5 35.64 -0.58 13.94
CA THR A 5 34.29 -0.96 14.37
C THR A 5 33.49 -1.48 13.20
N THR A 6 32.78 -2.62 13.31
CA THR A 6 31.47 -2.74 12.66
C THR A 6 30.56 -3.75 13.36
N ASN A 7 29.45 -3.18 13.79
CA ASN A 7 28.26 -3.74 14.37
C ASN A 7 27.47 -4.52 13.30
N THR A 8 27.42 -5.85 13.38
CA THR A 8 26.60 -6.69 12.47
C THR A 8 25.37 -7.22 13.19
N GLY A 9 24.64 -6.34 13.87
CA GLY A 9 23.26 -6.58 14.24
C GLY A 9 22.32 -6.21 13.08
N ARG A 10 21.42 -7.14 12.72
CA ARG A 10 20.20 -6.99 11.87
C ARG A 10 20.27 -7.57 10.45
N ARG A 11 20.10 -8.89 10.35
CA ARG A 11 19.29 -9.52 9.28
C ARG A 11 18.42 -10.60 9.91
N THR A 12 17.45 -10.17 10.72
CA THR A 12 16.15 -10.88 10.74
C THR A 12 15.71 -10.94 9.28
N GLY A 13 15.57 -12.15 8.73
CA GLY A 13 15.48 -12.36 7.28
C GLY A 13 14.37 -11.52 6.66
N LEU A 14 14.71 -10.81 5.58
CA LEU A 14 13.73 -10.09 4.76
C LEU A 14 12.58 -11.02 4.44
N ASP A 15 11.36 -10.58 4.74
CA ASP A 15 10.16 -11.35 4.47
C ASP A 15 9.30 -10.67 3.40
N ARG A 16 8.14 -11.27 3.11
CA ARG A 16 7.22 -10.74 2.12
C ARG A 16 6.71 -9.33 2.50
N THR A 17 6.53 -9.05 3.78
CA THR A 17 6.03 -7.77 4.28
C THR A 17 7.02 -6.66 3.99
N ASP A 18 8.32 -6.90 4.23
CA ASP A 18 9.39 -5.94 3.92
C ASP A 18 9.45 -5.60 2.43
N MET A 19 9.24 -6.61 1.57
CA MET A 19 9.22 -6.42 0.12
C MET A 19 8.05 -5.57 -0.34
N VAL A 20 6.85 -5.84 0.18
CA VAL A 20 5.66 -5.06 -0.16
C VAL A 20 5.79 -3.63 0.35
N ALA A 21 6.28 -3.43 1.58
CA ALA A 21 6.48 -2.11 2.17
C ALA A 21 7.48 -1.26 1.36
N THR A 22 8.60 -1.86 0.94
CA THR A 22 9.61 -1.18 0.13
C THR A 22 9.09 -0.88 -1.28
N ALA A 23 8.38 -1.82 -1.89
CA ALA A 23 7.76 -1.62 -3.19
C ALA A 23 6.70 -0.52 -3.17
N LEU A 24 5.89 -0.47 -2.11
CA LEU A 24 4.91 0.58 -1.88
C LEU A 24 5.58 1.95 -1.77
N ALA A 25 6.64 2.06 -0.96
CA ALA A 25 7.40 3.30 -0.81
C ALA A 25 8.03 3.79 -2.12
N LEU A 26 8.54 2.87 -2.97
CA LEU A 26 9.04 3.21 -4.31
C LEU A 26 7.94 3.82 -5.18
N VAL A 27 6.73 3.24 -5.16
CA VAL A 27 5.60 3.76 -5.94
C VAL A 27 5.13 5.11 -5.42
N GLU A 28 5.03 5.28 -4.10
CA GLU A 28 4.61 6.53 -3.47
C GLU A 28 5.58 7.69 -3.77
N SER A 29 6.89 7.43 -3.77
CA SER A 29 7.92 8.46 -3.94
C SER A 29 8.29 8.76 -5.39
N GLU A 30 8.40 7.73 -6.23
CA GLU A 30 8.92 7.84 -7.60
C GLU A 30 7.84 7.53 -8.67
N GLY A 31 6.66 7.09 -8.25
CA GLY A 31 5.53 6.76 -9.12
C GLY A 31 5.55 5.31 -9.64
N PRO A 32 4.49 4.89 -10.35
CA PRO A 32 4.31 3.49 -10.81
C PRO A 32 5.46 2.95 -11.68
N GLY A 33 6.12 3.82 -12.44
CA GLY A 33 7.20 3.45 -13.35
C GLY A 33 8.48 2.98 -12.64
N ALA A 34 8.70 3.40 -11.39
CA ALA A 34 9.85 2.97 -10.61
C ALA A 34 9.76 1.50 -10.16
N LEU A 35 8.54 0.94 -10.11
CA LEU A 35 8.31 -0.42 -9.65
C LEU A 35 8.74 -1.46 -10.69
N THR A 36 9.98 -1.92 -10.52
CA THR A 36 10.54 -3.09 -11.21
C THR A 36 11.17 -4.06 -10.22
N MET A 37 11.16 -5.35 -10.54
CA MET A 37 11.73 -6.40 -9.67
C MET A 37 13.22 -6.15 -9.39
N ARG A 38 13.95 -5.66 -10.39
CA ARG A 38 15.37 -5.33 -10.27
C ARG A 38 15.63 -4.09 -9.41
N ARG A 39 14.81 -3.04 -9.54
CA ARG A 39 14.91 -1.84 -8.68
C ARG A 39 14.60 -2.20 -7.23
N LEU A 40 13.55 -2.99 -6.99
CA LEU A 40 13.19 -3.48 -5.66
C LEU A 40 14.31 -4.33 -5.05
N ALA A 41 14.90 -5.24 -5.84
CA ALA A 41 16.02 -6.06 -5.39
C ALA A 41 17.24 -5.21 -5.01
N ALA A 42 17.55 -4.19 -5.81
CA ALA A 42 18.64 -3.26 -5.54
C ALA A 42 18.40 -2.42 -4.27
N GLU A 43 17.16 -1.95 -4.07
CA GLU A 43 16.77 -1.19 -2.88
C GLU A 43 16.88 -2.02 -1.59
N LEU A 44 16.57 -3.31 -1.69
CA LEU A 44 16.61 -4.26 -0.57
C LEU A 44 17.97 -4.95 -0.37
N ASP A 45 18.99 -4.66 -1.20
CA ASP A 45 20.29 -5.33 -1.21
C ASP A 45 20.18 -6.87 -1.34
N VAL A 46 19.30 -7.34 -2.25
CA VAL A 46 19.10 -8.76 -2.54
C VAL A 46 19.15 -9.06 -4.05
N THR A 47 19.16 -10.34 -4.41
CA THR A 47 19.03 -10.74 -5.82
C THR A 47 17.57 -10.65 -6.29
N THR A 48 17.37 -10.38 -7.58
CA THR A 48 16.02 -10.45 -8.18
C THR A 48 15.36 -11.82 -7.98
N ASN A 49 16.14 -12.92 -7.98
CA ASN A 49 15.64 -14.27 -7.71
C ASN A 49 15.05 -14.38 -6.30
N THR A 50 15.71 -13.80 -5.30
CA THR A 50 15.19 -13.71 -3.93
C THR A 50 13.85 -13.00 -3.91
N VAL A 51 13.71 -11.85 -4.59
CA VAL A 51 12.44 -11.13 -4.66
C VAL A 51 11.33 -12.02 -5.26
N TYR A 52 11.59 -12.65 -6.40
CA TYR A 52 10.62 -13.56 -7.03
C TYR A 52 10.24 -14.74 -6.11
N TRP A 53 11.17 -15.28 -5.33
CA TRP A 53 10.88 -16.35 -4.38
C TRP A 53 9.86 -15.92 -3.31
N HIS A 54 9.98 -14.71 -2.78
CA HIS A 54 9.07 -14.20 -1.73
C HIS A 54 7.72 -13.74 -2.30
N VAL A 55 7.71 -13.03 -3.43
CA VAL A 55 6.49 -12.36 -3.95
C VAL A 55 5.81 -13.10 -5.10
N GLY A 56 6.51 -14.03 -5.76
CA GLY A 56 6.01 -14.84 -6.88
C GLY A 56 6.14 -14.14 -8.23
N SER A 57 5.36 -13.09 -8.46
CA SER A 57 5.37 -12.33 -9.72
C SER A 57 5.21 -10.83 -9.48
N ARG A 58 5.47 -10.01 -10.51
CA ARG A 58 5.22 -8.57 -10.45
C ARG A 58 3.74 -8.27 -10.21
N ASP A 59 2.84 -9.01 -10.87
CA ASP A 59 1.40 -8.80 -10.74
C ASP A 59 0.88 -9.21 -9.35
N ALA A 60 1.45 -10.27 -8.78
CA ALA A 60 1.16 -10.68 -7.40
C ALA A 60 1.65 -9.63 -6.39
N LEU A 61 2.84 -9.06 -6.60
CA LEU A 61 3.34 -7.94 -5.80
C LEU A 61 2.42 -6.71 -5.91
N ILE A 62 2.00 -6.34 -7.12
CA ILE A 62 1.10 -5.19 -7.32
C ILE A 62 -0.23 -5.43 -6.63
N THR A 63 -0.80 -6.62 -6.76
CA THR A 63 -2.05 -6.99 -6.09
C THR A 63 -1.92 -6.82 -4.58
N GLU A 64 -0.79 -7.24 -4.00
CA GLU A 64 -0.52 -7.10 -2.56
C GLU A 64 -0.31 -5.63 -2.13
N ILE A 65 0.36 -4.82 -2.96
CA ILE A 65 0.50 -3.37 -2.76
C ILE A 65 -0.88 -2.71 -2.72
N ILE A 66 -1.76 -3.03 -3.68
CA ILE A 66 -3.11 -2.44 -3.76
C ILE A 66 -3.95 -2.87 -2.56
N ARG A 67 -3.90 -4.15 -2.17
CA ARG A 67 -4.58 -4.65 -0.97
C ARG A 67 -4.11 -3.97 0.30
N THR A 68 -2.79 -3.88 0.49
CA THR A 68 -2.19 -3.19 1.64
C THR A 68 -2.65 -1.73 1.71
N SER A 69 -2.70 -1.05 0.56
CA SER A 69 -3.16 0.34 0.48
C SER A 69 -4.65 0.47 0.79
N ALA A 70 -5.47 -0.45 0.28
CA ALA A 70 -6.91 -0.48 0.55
C ALA A 70 -7.22 -0.74 2.03
N THR A 71 -6.47 -1.62 2.69
CA THR A 71 -6.58 -1.86 4.14
C THR A 71 -6.20 -0.62 4.94
N ARG A 72 -5.06 0.01 4.64
CA ARG A 72 -4.65 1.28 5.28
C ARG A 72 -5.70 2.38 5.14
N LEU A 73 -6.41 2.37 4.02
CA LEU A 73 -7.48 3.31 3.76
C LEU A 73 -8.73 3.02 4.60
N ALA A 74 -9.10 1.75 4.73
CA ALA A 74 -10.23 1.32 5.56
C ALA A 74 -9.98 1.52 7.07
N ASP A 75 -8.73 1.39 7.52
CA ASP A 75 -8.37 1.52 8.94
C ASP A 75 -8.38 2.96 9.48
N ARG A 76 -8.46 3.98 8.60
CA ARG A 76 -8.55 5.37 9.07
C ARG A 76 -9.91 5.61 9.71
N ALA A 77 -9.91 6.05 10.96
CA ALA A 77 -11.13 6.27 11.72
C ALA A 77 -12.04 7.33 11.08
N ILE A 78 -13.29 6.95 10.81
CA ILE A 78 -14.34 7.88 10.40
C ILE A 78 -14.86 8.61 11.64
N THR A 79 -14.52 9.89 11.77
CA THR A 79 -14.93 10.70 12.93
C THR A 79 -16.26 11.42 12.67
N GLY A 80 -17.18 11.36 13.62
CA GLY A 80 -18.43 12.12 13.57
C GLY A 80 -19.36 11.74 14.72
N THR A 81 -20.17 12.69 15.17
CA THR A 81 -21.14 12.49 16.26
C THR A 81 -22.54 12.13 15.75
N THR A 82 -22.85 12.50 14.51
CA THR A 82 -24.10 12.11 13.83
C THR A 82 -23.82 11.22 12.62
N PRO A 83 -24.80 10.39 12.18
CA PRO A 83 -24.59 9.57 10.98
C PRO A 83 -24.30 10.40 9.72
N ARG A 84 -24.93 11.57 9.57
CA ARG A 84 -24.64 12.49 8.47
C ARG A 84 -23.19 13.00 8.50
N GLU A 85 -22.67 13.30 9.69
CA GLU A 85 -21.26 13.70 9.85
C GLU A 85 -20.32 12.56 9.47
N ARG A 86 -20.61 11.32 9.90
CA ARG A 86 -19.78 10.15 9.56
C ARG A 86 -19.79 9.84 8.08
N VAL A 87 -20.95 9.88 7.41
CA VAL A 87 -21.02 9.76 5.94
C VAL A 87 -20.20 10.85 5.24
N THR A 88 -20.29 12.09 5.71
CA THR A 88 -19.51 13.21 5.13
C THR A 88 -18.01 13.03 5.40
N ALA A 89 -17.62 12.54 6.57
CA ALA A 89 -16.24 12.25 6.92
C ALA A 89 -15.67 11.10 6.09
N ALA A 90 -16.44 10.02 5.88
CA ALA A 90 -16.08 8.92 4.99
C ALA A 90 -15.90 9.40 3.54
N ALA A 91 -16.82 10.24 3.04
CA ALA A 91 -16.68 10.83 1.72
C ALA A 91 -15.42 11.69 1.60
N ARG A 92 -15.14 12.59 2.55
CA ARG A 92 -13.90 13.40 2.53
C ARG A 92 -12.65 12.53 2.59
N HIS A 93 -12.66 11.53 3.47
CA HIS A 93 -11.55 10.61 3.62
C HIS A 93 -11.23 9.85 2.33
N ILE A 94 -12.24 9.40 1.59
CA ILE A 94 -12.08 8.81 0.25
C ILE A 94 -11.39 9.79 -0.70
N TRP A 95 -11.86 11.05 -0.74
CA TRP A 95 -11.35 12.07 -1.63
C TRP A 95 -9.90 12.49 -1.30
N ASP A 96 -9.60 12.75 -0.03
CA ASP A 96 -8.26 13.13 0.43
C ASP A 96 -7.26 12.01 0.16
N SER A 97 -7.66 10.77 0.41
CA SER A 97 -6.81 9.62 0.17
C SER A 97 -6.52 9.37 -1.30
N ALA A 98 -7.46 9.67 -2.21
CA ALA A 98 -7.21 9.59 -3.65
C ALA A 98 -6.19 10.64 -4.12
N LEU A 99 -6.12 11.80 -3.47
CA LEU A 99 -5.13 12.84 -3.75
C LEU A 99 -3.76 12.47 -3.16
N GLU A 100 -3.72 12.03 -1.90
CA GLU A 100 -2.50 11.61 -1.21
C GLU A 100 -1.84 10.41 -1.89
N ASN A 101 -2.64 9.44 -2.35
CA ASN A 101 -2.17 8.18 -2.91
C ASN A 101 -2.28 8.14 -4.44
N ARG A 102 -2.16 9.30 -5.12
CA ARG A 102 -2.32 9.40 -6.58
C ARG A 102 -1.45 8.40 -7.35
N ALA A 103 -0.25 8.11 -6.86
CA ALA A 103 0.63 7.11 -7.45
C ALA A 103 0.06 5.69 -7.35
N ILE A 104 -0.55 5.32 -6.22
CA ILE A 104 -1.20 4.02 -6.03
C ILE A 104 -2.46 3.90 -6.88
N THR A 105 -3.30 4.95 -6.92
CA THR A 105 -4.46 5.00 -7.81
C THR A 105 -4.04 4.86 -9.27
N SER A 106 -2.94 5.52 -9.67
CA SER A 106 -2.40 5.41 -11.02
C SER A 106 -1.87 4.00 -11.31
N LEU A 107 -1.15 3.38 -10.37
CA LEU A 107 -0.68 2.00 -10.51
C LEU A 107 -1.87 1.04 -10.65
N ALA A 108 -2.90 1.19 -9.82
CA ALA A 108 -4.09 0.35 -9.85
C ALA A 108 -4.80 0.45 -11.21
N HIS A 109 -4.97 1.67 -11.71
CA HIS A 109 -5.58 1.93 -13.01
C HIS A 109 -4.76 1.34 -14.17
N GLN A 110 -3.45 1.56 -14.19
CA GLN A 110 -2.56 1.05 -15.24
C GLN A 110 -2.49 -0.48 -15.29
N THR A 111 -2.80 -1.15 -14.18
CA THR A 111 -2.68 -2.60 -14.03
C THR A 111 -4.03 -3.32 -14.00
N GLY A 112 -5.14 -2.58 -14.13
CA GLY A 112 -6.50 -3.13 -14.07
C GLY A 112 -6.91 -3.64 -12.68
N THR A 113 -6.27 -3.15 -11.61
CA THR A 113 -6.51 -3.55 -10.22
C THR A 113 -7.30 -2.53 -9.41
N THR A 114 -7.83 -1.48 -10.04
CA THR A 114 -8.71 -0.48 -9.40
C THR A 114 -9.84 -1.09 -8.55
N PRO A 115 -10.55 -2.16 -8.98
CA PRO A 115 -11.62 -2.75 -8.16
C PRO A 115 -11.15 -3.23 -6.78
N LEU A 116 -9.89 -3.63 -6.63
CA LEU A 116 -9.33 -4.04 -5.33
C LEU A 116 -9.15 -2.85 -4.38
N LEU A 117 -8.96 -1.64 -4.93
CA LEU A 117 -8.86 -0.41 -4.16
C LEU A 117 -10.26 0.08 -3.74
N GLU A 118 -11.23 0.03 -4.66
CA GLU A 118 -12.58 0.56 -4.47
C GLU A 118 -13.44 -0.32 -3.55
N HIS A 119 -13.32 -1.65 -3.64
CA HIS A 119 -14.17 -2.57 -2.88
C HIS A 119 -14.14 -2.33 -1.36
N HIS A 120 -12.96 -2.00 -0.81
CA HIS A 120 -12.85 -1.68 0.62
C HIS A 120 -13.53 -0.37 1.00
N LEU A 121 -13.52 0.61 0.10
CA LEU A 121 -14.22 1.89 0.30
C LEU A 121 -15.73 1.73 0.22
N GLU A 122 -16.21 0.91 -0.72
CA GLU A 122 -17.62 0.56 -0.84
C GLU A 122 -18.14 -0.08 0.44
N LEU A 123 -17.41 -1.07 0.99
CA LEU A 123 -17.78 -1.72 2.24
C LEU A 123 -17.81 -0.75 3.42
N ALA A 124 -16.83 0.16 3.53
CA ALA A 124 -16.81 1.19 4.57
C ALA A 124 -17.99 2.16 4.45
N LEU A 125 -18.34 2.57 3.22
CA LEU A 125 -19.46 3.47 2.98
C LEU A 125 -20.81 2.78 3.28
N VAL A 126 -20.98 1.52 2.86
CA VAL A 126 -22.17 0.72 3.17
C VAL A 126 -22.34 0.61 4.68
N HIS A 127 -21.27 0.32 5.42
CA HIS A 127 -21.33 0.24 6.88
C HIS A 127 -21.83 1.55 7.51
N GLU A 128 -21.35 2.71 7.04
CA GLU A 128 -21.78 4.01 7.57
C GLU A 128 -23.22 4.37 7.19
N ILE A 129 -23.67 3.98 6.00
CA ILE A 129 -25.06 4.15 5.54
C ILE A 129 -26.00 3.29 6.40
N GLU A 130 -25.67 2.01 6.62
CA GLU A 130 -26.44 1.11 7.49
C GLU A 130 -26.49 1.65 8.93
N ALA A 131 -25.35 2.13 9.47
CA ALA A 131 -25.28 2.77 10.78
C ALA A 131 -26.05 4.10 10.88
N ALA A 132 -26.41 4.70 9.73
CA ALA A 132 -27.29 5.87 9.65
C ALA A 132 -28.78 5.50 9.59
N GLY A 133 -29.11 4.22 9.42
CA GLY A 133 -30.49 3.75 9.22
C GLY A 133 -31.04 4.12 7.85
N LEU A 134 -30.17 4.26 6.85
CA LEU A 134 -30.53 4.51 5.44
C LEU A 134 -30.51 3.22 4.62
#